data_AF-A0A1W6V6D7-F1
#
_entry.id   AF-A0A1W6V6D7-F1
#
_cell.length_a   1.000
_cell.length_b   1.000
_cell.length_c   1.000
_cell.angle_alpha   90.00
_cell.angle_beta   90.00
_cell.angle_gamma   90.00
#
_symmetry.space_group_name_H-M   'P 1'
#
loop_
_entity.id
_entity.type
_entity.pdbx_description
1 polymer ?
#
loop_
_entity_poly.entity_id
_entity_poly.type
_entity_poly.pdbx_seq_one_letter_code
_entity_poly.pdbx_strand_id
1 'polypeptide(L)'
;MNEVLGLMATSGFLGMLVGGLLTHRFSLARDRRKERIEALTPFWSHLLRFERSESVSYLHLEPYVAHAEHYLPRRTIKSLERHVAEYNSLHNEAPQSEVRNIRLPYDDKRKAAIRAVLKRMIKTLKPYMK
;
A
#
# COMPACT_ATOMS: atom_id res chain seq x y z
N MET A 1 28.92 52.59 -9.80
CA MET A 1 29.16 51.12 -9.74
C MET A 1 28.50 50.44 -8.52
N ASN A 2 27.41 50.98 -7.94
CA ASN A 2 26.75 50.37 -6.76
C ASN A 2 25.36 49.74 -7.05
N GLU A 3 24.71 50.07 -8.17
CA GLU A 3 23.37 49.53 -8.49
C GLU A 3 23.41 48.08 -9.02
N VAL A 4 24.49 47.69 -9.72
CA VAL A 4 24.63 46.34 -10.30
C VAL A 4 24.89 45.29 -9.20
N LEU A 5 25.59 45.64 -8.12
CA LEU A 5 25.81 44.75 -6.98
C LEU A 5 24.52 44.50 -6.17
N GLY A 6 23.68 45.53 -6.01
CA GLY A 6 22.40 45.42 -5.31
C GLY A 6 21.42 44.47 -6.01
N LEU A 7 21.37 44.55 -7.35
CA LEU A 7 20.49 43.68 -8.16
C LEU A 7 20.90 42.21 -8.09
N MET A 8 22.21 41.92 -8.17
CA MET A 8 22.73 40.54 -8.07
C MET A 8 22.55 39.91 -6.69
N ALA A 9 22.68 40.71 -5.62
CA ALA A 9 22.42 40.25 -4.25
C ALA A 9 20.94 39.91 -4.04
N THR A 10 20.02 40.71 -4.58
CA THR A 10 18.57 40.45 -4.48
C THR A 10 18.10 39.24 -5.29
N SER A 11 18.69 38.97 -6.47
CA SER A 11 18.35 37.77 -7.25
C SER A 11 18.84 36.47 -6.58
N GLY A 12 19.99 36.51 -5.92
CA GLY A 12 20.51 35.37 -5.15
C GLY A 12 19.64 35.03 -3.94
N PHE A 13 19.16 36.04 -3.22
CA PHE A 13 18.30 35.86 -2.05
C PHE A 13 16.92 35.29 -2.40
N LEU A 14 16.30 35.77 -3.49
CA LEU A 14 15.04 35.22 -4.01
C LEU A 14 15.20 33.76 -4.48
N GLY A 15 16.30 33.44 -5.18
CA GLY A 15 16.61 32.07 -5.59
C GLY A 15 16.82 31.13 -4.39
N MET A 16 17.45 31.61 -3.32
CA MET A 16 17.70 30.85 -2.10
C MET A 16 16.42 30.64 -1.28
N LEU A 17 15.50 31.61 -1.23
CA LEU A 17 14.19 31.48 -0.60
C LEU A 17 13.28 30.49 -1.35
N VAL A 18 13.19 30.61 -2.69
CA VAL A 18 12.40 29.68 -3.51
C VAL A 18 13.02 28.28 -3.47
N GLY A 19 14.35 28.18 -3.59
CA GLY A 19 15.08 26.92 -3.45
C GLY A 19 14.91 26.29 -2.07
N GLY A 20 14.99 27.06 -0.99
CA GLY A 20 14.75 26.61 0.38
C GLY A 20 13.31 26.13 0.60
N LEU A 21 12.32 26.88 0.09
CA LEU A 21 10.90 26.51 0.23
C LEU A 21 10.56 25.23 -0.56
N LEU A 22 11.13 25.07 -1.76
CA LEU A 22 10.99 23.86 -2.56
C LEU A 22 11.68 22.69 -1.87
N THR A 23 12.92 22.84 -1.42
CA THR A 23 13.68 21.79 -0.73
C THR A 23 12.97 21.33 0.54
N HIS A 24 12.40 22.27 1.31
CA HIS A 24 11.60 21.95 2.48
C HIS A 24 10.32 21.18 2.14
N ARG A 25 9.58 21.60 1.09
CA ARG A 25 8.40 20.86 0.62
C ARG A 25 8.76 19.47 0.10
N PHE A 26 9.90 19.32 -0.58
CA PHE A 26 10.41 18.03 -1.05
C PHE A 26 10.81 17.12 0.12
N SER A 27 11.46 17.66 1.16
CA SER A 27 11.80 16.89 2.38
C SER A 27 10.55 16.38 3.08
N LEU A 28 9.56 17.24 3.32
CA LEU A 28 8.28 16.85 3.93
C LEU A 28 7.52 15.81 3.08
N ALA A 29 7.56 15.96 1.75
CA ALA A 29 6.95 14.99 0.84
C ALA A 29 7.68 13.64 0.88
N ARG A 30 9.01 13.64 1.01
CA ARG A 30 9.83 12.43 1.12
C ARG A 30 9.54 11.69 2.43
N ASP A 31 9.47 12.39 3.55
CA ASP A 31 9.19 11.79 4.86
C ASP A 31 7.80 11.16 4.89
N ARG A 32 6.77 11.86 4.40
CA ARG A 32 5.41 11.28 4.29
C ARG A 32 5.34 10.07 3.37
N ARG A 33 6.12 10.04 2.29
CA ARG A 33 6.22 8.85 1.41
C ARG A 33 6.86 7.68 2.15
N LYS A 34 7.95 7.93 2.88
CA LYS A 34 8.65 6.92 3.66
C LYS A 34 7.75 6.34 4.75
N GLU A 35 7.09 7.19 5.53
CA GLU A 35 6.16 6.79 6.59
C GLU A 35 5.02 5.91 6.03
N ARG A 36 4.41 6.31 4.91
CA ARG A 36 3.40 5.49 4.22
C ARG A 36 3.97 4.15 3.77
N ILE A 37 5.15 4.13 3.15
CA ILE A 37 5.76 2.89 2.66
C ILE A 37 6.04 1.96 3.84
N GLU A 38 6.58 2.46 4.94
CA GLU A 38 6.85 1.69 6.15
C GLU A 38 5.56 1.11 6.74
N ALA A 39 4.49 1.90 6.83
CA ALA A 39 3.20 1.42 7.32
C ALA A 39 2.54 0.36 6.41
N LEU A 40 2.70 0.48 5.10
CA LEU A 40 2.12 -0.46 4.12
C LEU A 40 3.00 -1.68 3.84
N THR A 41 4.28 -1.65 4.22
CA THR A 41 5.24 -2.74 3.96
C THR A 41 4.83 -4.08 4.57
N PRO A 42 4.33 -4.15 5.82
CA PRO A 42 3.82 -5.40 6.38
C PRO A 42 2.71 -5.99 5.52
N PHE A 43 1.70 -5.18 5.18
CA PHE A 43 0.57 -5.63 4.38
C PHE A 43 1.01 -6.13 3.00
N TRP A 44 1.85 -5.35 2.31
CA TRP A 44 2.39 -5.70 1.01
C TRP A 44 3.21 -7.01 1.03
N SER A 45 4.06 -7.16 2.04
CA SER A 45 4.93 -8.33 2.19
C SER A 45 4.13 -9.60 2.47
N HIS A 46 3.09 -9.51 3.30
CA HIS A 46 2.17 -10.63 3.55
C HIS A 46 1.44 -11.06 2.27
N LEU A 47 0.92 -10.11 1.48
CA LEU A 47 0.27 -10.41 0.21
C LEU A 47 1.21 -11.09 -0.79
N LEU A 48 2.43 -10.58 -0.94
CA LEU A 48 3.43 -11.17 -1.84
C LEU A 48 3.86 -12.57 -1.40
N ARG A 49 4.05 -12.79 -0.10
CA ARG A 49 4.41 -14.11 0.44
C ARG A 49 3.31 -15.12 0.17
N PHE A 50 2.04 -14.72 0.32
CA PHE A 50 0.89 -15.57 0.06
C PHE A 50 0.67 -15.85 -1.42
N GLU A 51 0.86 -14.86 -2.29
CA GLU A 51 0.74 -15.04 -3.73
C GLU A 51 1.74 -16.09 -4.26
N ARG A 52 2.94 -16.13 -3.68
CA ARG A 52 4.01 -17.08 -4.03
C ARG A 52 3.90 -18.44 -3.32
N SER A 53 3.02 -18.57 -2.33
CA SER A 53 2.87 -19.81 -1.58
C SER A 53 2.10 -20.85 -2.40
N GLU A 54 2.59 -22.09 -2.39
CA GLU A 54 1.86 -23.25 -2.94
C GLU A 54 0.63 -23.60 -2.09
N SER A 55 0.68 -23.26 -0.81
CA SER A 55 -0.43 -23.44 0.12
C SER A 55 -1.25 -22.15 0.28
N VAL A 56 -2.57 -22.26 0.15
CA VAL A 56 -3.51 -21.19 0.43
C VAL A 56 -4.00 -21.37 1.86
N SER A 57 -3.42 -20.62 2.81
CA SER A 57 -3.96 -20.48 4.16
C SER A 57 -4.90 -19.27 4.26
N TYR A 58 -5.71 -19.23 5.30
CA TYR A 58 -6.50 -18.05 5.60
C TYR A 58 -5.58 -16.95 6.15
N LEU A 59 -5.66 -15.76 5.58
CA LEU A 59 -5.01 -14.55 6.08
C LEU A 59 -6.07 -13.59 6.59
N HIS A 60 -5.94 -13.19 7.84
CA HIS A 60 -6.80 -12.16 8.42
C HIS A 60 -6.36 -10.78 7.88
N LEU A 61 -7.08 -10.27 6.88
CA LEU A 61 -6.70 -9.10 6.07
C LEU A 61 -7.24 -7.78 6.64
N GLU A 62 -8.29 -7.83 7.45
CA GLU A 62 -9.03 -6.70 7.99
C GLU A 62 -8.15 -5.75 8.82
N PRO A 63 -7.26 -6.23 9.72
CA PRO A 63 -6.40 -5.33 10.49
C PRO A 63 -5.44 -4.54 9.60
N TYR A 64 -4.99 -5.13 8.49
CA TYR A 64 -4.10 -4.46 7.55
C TYR A 64 -4.81 -3.36 6.76
N VAL A 65 -6.09 -3.58 6.40
CA VAL A 65 -6.91 -2.55 5.73
C VAL A 65 -7.20 -1.39 6.68
N ALA A 66 -7.54 -1.69 7.95
CA ALA A 66 -7.76 -0.65 8.97
C ALA A 66 -6.49 0.20 9.19
N HIS A 67 -5.32 -0.44 9.27
CA HIS A 67 -4.06 0.30 9.39
C HIS A 67 -3.75 1.14 8.15
N ALA A 68 -4.09 0.66 6.95
CA ALA A 68 -3.87 1.36 5.70
C ALA A 68 -4.80 2.58 5.51
N GLU A 69 -5.92 2.67 6.24
CA GLU A 69 -6.93 3.73 6.10
C GLU A 69 -6.34 5.13 6.28
N HIS A 70 -5.38 5.28 7.19
CA HIS A 70 -4.72 6.56 7.47
C HIS A 70 -3.74 7.01 6.37
N TYR A 71 -3.28 6.09 5.51
CA TYR A 71 -2.21 6.35 4.54
C TYR A 71 -2.67 6.29 3.07
N LEU A 72 -3.88 5.79 2.83
CA LEU A 72 -4.42 5.61 1.49
C LEU A 72 -5.67 6.47 1.26
N PRO A 73 -5.93 6.90 0.01
CA PRO A 73 -7.18 7.56 -0.34
C PRO A 73 -8.39 6.65 -0.07
N ARG A 74 -9.50 7.24 0.37
CA ARG A 74 -10.77 6.53 0.65
C ARG A 74 -11.26 5.63 -0.50
N ARG A 75 -11.04 6.04 -1.76
CA ARG A 75 -11.39 5.22 -2.93
C ARG A 75 -10.60 3.91 -2.99
N THR A 76 -9.32 3.96 -2.64
CA THR A 76 -8.42 2.81 -2.57
C THR A 76 -8.83 1.89 -1.44
N ILE A 77 -9.15 2.44 -0.26
CA ILE A 77 -9.66 1.68 0.89
C ILE A 77 -10.94 0.93 0.54
N LYS A 78 -11.94 1.60 -0.03
CA LYS A 78 -13.17 0.92 -0.51
C LYS A 78 -12.89 -0.20 -1.49
N SER A 79 -11.88 -0.05 -2.35
CA SER A 79 -11.49 -1.13 -3.27
C SER A 79 -10.84 -2.30 -2.54
N LEU A 80 -9.99 -2.03 -1.54
CA LEU A 80 -9.37 -3.05 -0.71
C LEU A 80 -10.41 -3.80 0.11
N GLU A 81 -11.34 -3.11 0.77
CA GLU A 81 -12.45 -3.70 1.51
C GLU A 81 -13.28 -4.64 0.63
N ARG A 82 -13.60 -4.24 -0.61
CA ARG A 82 -14.32 -5.10 -1.56
C ARG A 82 -13.53 -6.36 -1.90
N HIS A 83 -12.22 -6.23 -2.13
CA HIS A 83 -11.38 -7.40 -2.39
C HIS A 83 -11.25 -8.29 -1.16
N VAL A 84 -11.22 -7.72 0.06
CA VAL A 84 -11.19 -8.50 1.31
C VAL A 84 -12.51 -9.25 1.50
N ALA A 85 -13.64 -8.62 1.23
CA ALA A 85 -14.94 -9.28 1.25
C ALA A 85 -15.03 -10.43 0.23
N GLU A 86 -14.52 -10.24 -0.99
CA GLU A 86 -14.43 -11.28 -2.03
C GLU A 86 -13.51 -12.43 -1.57
N TYR A 87 -12.36 -12.11 -0.98
CA TYR A 87 -11.45 -13.10 -0.40
C TYR A 87 -12.13 -13.90 0.71
N ASN A 88 -12.80 -13.25 1.64
CA ASN A 88 -13.49 -13.89 2.76
C ASN A 88 -14.66 -14.78 2.29
N SER A 89 -15.43 -14.37 1.26
CA SER A 89 -16.48 -15.23 0.70
C SER A 89 -15.89 -16.51 0.11
N LEU A 90 -14.80 -16.42 -0.65
CA LEU A 90 -14.11 -17.59 -1.21
C LEU A 90 -13.60 -18.56 -0.12
N HIS A 91 -13.28 -18.04 1.06
CA HIS A 91 -12.87 -18.82 2.22
C HIS A 91 -14.05 -19.38 3.04
N ASN A 92 -15.14 -18.61 3.19
CA ASN A 92 -16.34 -19.01 3.94
C ASN A 92 -17.21 -20.01 3.17
N GLU A 93 -17.17 -20.01 1.84
CA GLU A 93 -17.84 -20.99 0.97
C GLU A 93 -17.12 -22.36 0.93
N ALA A 94 -16.05 -22.54 1.70
CA ALA A 94 -15.44 -23.85 1.91
C ALA A 94 -16.25 -24.66 2.93
N PRO A 95 -16.52 -25.96 2.68
CA PRO A 95 -17.09 -26.82 3.71
C PRO A 95 -16.15 -26.78 4.92
N GLN A 96 -16.65 -26.21 6.03
CA GLN A 96 -15.90 -26.11 7.28
C GLN A 96 -15.81 -27.52 7.90
N SER A 97 -14.88 -28.35 7.42
CA SER A 97 -14.45 -29.49 8.23
C SER A 97 -13.83 -28.90 9.50
N GLU A 98 -14.33 -29.30 10.66
CA GLU A 98 -14.16 -28.71 12.02
C GLU A 98 -12.73 -28.49 12.53
N VAL A 99 -11.70 -28.67 11.70
CA VAL A 99 -10.30 -28.50 12.08
C VAL A 99 -9.74 -27.23 11.43
N ARG A 100 -9.84 -26.11 12.14
CA ARG A 100 -9.28 -24.77 11.82
C ARG A 100 -7.76 -24.73 11.53
N ASN A 101 -7.07 -25.86 11.45
CA ASN A 101 -5.62 -25.96 11.24
C ASN A 101 -5.20 -26.88 10.08
N ILE A 102 -6.13 -27.53 9.38
CA ILE A 102 -5.78 -28.38 8.25
C ILE A 102 -5.97 -27.55 7.00
N ARG A 103 -4.89 -27.44 6.20
CA ARG A 103 -4.89 -26.95 4.81
C ARG A 103 -6.21 -27.34 4.15
N LEU A 104 -7.17 -26.42 4.14
CA LEU A 104 -8.47 -26.67 3.52
C LEU A 104 -8.15 -27.08 2.08
N PRO A 105 -8.59 -28.26 1.61
CA PRO A 105 -8.34 -28.68 0.24
C PRO A 105 -9.21 -27.82 -0.67
N TYR A 106 -8.77 -26.59 -0.93
CA TYR A 106 -9.31 -25.76 -1.99
C TYR A 106 -9.13 -26.53 -3.29
N ASP A 107 -10.19 -26.65 -4.08
CA ASP A 107 -10.05 -27.08 -5.47
C ASP A 107 -9.17 -26.07 -6.23
N ASP A 108 -8.56 -26.52 -7.34
CA ASP A 108 -7.59 -25.67 -8.04
C ASP A 108 -8.24 -24.41 -8.64
N LYS A 109 -9.55 -24.46 -8.92
CA LYS A 109 -10.34 -23.29 -9.34
C LYS A 109 -10.43 -22.24 -8.24
N ARG A 110 -10.73 -22.63 -6.99
CA ARG A 110 -10.83 -21.69 -5.86
C ARG A 110 -9.46 -21.18 -5.43
N LYS A 111 -8.41 -22.02 -5.46
CA LYS A 111 -7.02 -21.53 -5.28
C LYS A 111 -6.68 -20.44 -6.30
N ALA A 112 -7.03 -20.65 -7.57
CA ALA A 112 -6.81 -19.67 -8.62
C ALA A 112 -7.62 -18.38 -8.38
N ALA A 113 -8.88 -18.50 -7.94
CA ALA A 113 -9.72 -17.34 -7.60
C ALA A 113 -9.14 -16.53 -6.43
N ILE A 114 -8.74 -17.20 -5.33
CA ILE A 114 -8.10 -16.56 -4.17
C ILE A 114 -6.82 -15.83 -4.58
N ARG A 115 -5.95 -16.49 -5.37
CA ARG A 115 -4.74 -15.85 -5.91
C ARG A 115 -5.05 -14.66 -6.82
N ALA A 116 -6.11 -14.73 -7.62
CA ALA A 116 -6.53 -13.61 -8.46
C ALA A 116 -7.00 -12.40 -7.64
N VAL A 117 -7.68 -12.64 -6.52
CA VAL A 117 -8.08 -11.58 -5.58
C VAL A 117 -6.85 -10.96 -4.89
N LEU A 118 -5.91 -11.78 -4.41
CA LEU A 118 -4.64 -11.29 -3.83
C LEU A 118 -3.84 -10.46 -4.85
N LYS A 119 -3.76 -10.89 -6.11
CA LYS A 119 -3.13 -10.12 -7.19
C LYS A 119 -3.84 -8.78 -7.44
N ARG A 120 -5.16 -8.73 -7.34
CA ARG A 120 -5.92 -7.47 -7.42
C ARG A 120 -5.56 -6.52 -6.27
N MET A 121 -5.45 -7.02 -5.04
CA MET A 121 -4.99 -6.22 -3.89
C MET A 121 -3.56 -5.68 -4.09
N ILE A 122 -2.64 -6.53 -4.53
CA ILE A 122 -1.26 -6.13 -4.88
C ILE A 122 -1.28 -5.06 -5.97
N LYS A 123 -2.10 -5.19 -7.02
CA LYS A 123 -2.21 -4.17 -8.07
C LYS A 123 -2.72 -2.84 -7.50
N THR A 124 -3.67 -2.86 -6.57
CA THR A 124 -4.25 -1.68 -5.92
C THR A 124 -3.24 -0.95 -5.03
N LEU A 125 -2.37 -1.69 -4.32
CA LEU A 125 -1.36 -1.11 -3.42
C LEU A 125 -0.08 -0.67 -4.15
N LYS A 126 0.24 -1.25 -5.32
CA LYS A 126 1.49 -1.00 -6.05
C LYS A 126 1.85 0.49 -6.27
N PRO A 127 0.90 1.39 -6.58
CA PRO A 127 1.21 2.81 -6.78
C PRO A 127 1.69 3.51 -5.50
N TYR A 128 1.36 2.98 -4.32
CA TYR A 128 1.65 3.60 -3.02
C TYR A 128 2.96 3.09 -2.40
N MET A 129 3.53 2.04 -2.97
CA MET A 129 4.81 1.43 -2.59
C MET A 129 6.01 2.01 -3.38
N LYS A 130 5.82 3.12 -4.10
CA LYS A 130 6.84 3.78 -4.95
C LYS A 130 7.25 5.15 -4.41
#